data_AF-A0A7J3T426-F1
#
_entry.id   AF-A0A7J3T426-F1
#
_cell.length_a   1.000
_cell.length_b   1.000
_cell.length_c   1.000
_cell.angle_alpha   90.00
_cell.angle_beta   90.00
_cell.angle_gamma   90.00
#
_symmetry.space_group_name_H-M   'P 1'
#
loop_
_entity.id
_entity.type
_entity.pdbx_description
1 polymer ?
#
loop_
_entity_poly.entity_id
_entity_poly.type
_entity_poly.pdbx_seq_one_letter_code
_entity_poly.pdbx_strand_id
1 'polypeptide(L)'
;MPRILLKKHYIFTLEEYLNEADNLSSNSAGFSRRHKEGILSAVSLGFFLVLVGMLFVCNPDLPANIIDFVNSFELKTVTRLNMSLPAPKDPRLYLMVYQTAEQFCIVWAVFLVAILGLKFMFGSHARRKADQLGNVVFWFGAAYLVHSLLVNTTEWFEFWTATIILIGVSLLVRGIFLIIAWKTRMNRGMDV
;
A
#
# COMPACT_ATOMS: atom_id res chain seq x y z
N MET A 1 2.51 -35.85 -60.34
CA MET A 1 2.72 -34.63 -59.52
C MET A 1 2.24 -34.86 -58.07
N PRO A 2 3.11 -35.17 -57.09
CA PRO A 2 2.68 -35.23 -55.68
C PRO A 2 3.61 -34.52 -54.67
N ARG A 3 4.55 -33.66 -55.09
CA ARG A 3 5.50 -33.01 -54.16
C ARG A 3 4.98 -31.75 -53.45
N ILE A 4 3.89 -31.16 -53.93
CA ILE A 4 3.39 -29.87 -53.42
C ILE A 4 2.52 -30.05 -52.16
N LEU A 5 1.84 -31.19 -52.03
CA LEU A 5 0.96 -31.47 -50.88
C LEU A 5 1.74 -31.79 -49.60
N LEU A 6 2.90 -32.44 -49.71
CA LEU A 6 3.76 -32.72 -48.57
C LEU A 6 4.30 -31.42 -47.93
N LYS A 7 4.72 -30.44 -48.74
CA LYS A 7 5.31 -29.20 -48.21
C LYS A 7 4.33 -28.38 -47.37
N LYS A 8 3.04 -28.40 -47.72
CA LYS A 8 2.01 -27.64 -47.00
C LYS A 8 1.70 -28.24 -45.62
N HIS A 9 1.76 -29.57 -45.51
CA HIS A 9 1.51 -30.26 -44.25
C HIS A 9 2.63 -30.04 -43.22
N TYR A 10 3.89 -29.91 -43.67
CA TYR A 10 5.03 -29.61 -42.78
C TYR A 10 5.04 -28.17 -42.29
N ILE A 11 4.61 -27.20 -43.11
CA ILE A 11 4.56 -25.80 -42.70
C ILE A 11 3.47 -25.59 -41.62
N PHE A 12 2.32 -26.25 -41.78
CA PHE A 12 1.21 -26.15 -40.83
C PHE A 12 1.59 -26.68 -39.44
N THR A 13 2.28 -27.82 -39.36
CA THR A 13 2.74 -28.36 -38.07
C THR A 13 3.83 -27.48 -37.43
N LEU A 14 4.72 -26.87 -38.22
CA LEU A 14 5.75 -25.99 -37.65
C LEU A 14 5.20 -24.71 -37.03
N GLU A 15 4.13 -24.13 -37.58
CA GLU A 15 3.46 -22.97 -36.95
C GLU A 15 2.79 -23.35 -35.63
N GLU A 16 2.22 -24.55 -35.53
CA GLU A 16 1.61 -25.06 -34.30
C GLU A 16 2.68 -25.26 -33.20
N TYR A 17 3.83 -25.85 -33.55
CA TYR A 17 4.95 -25.98 -32.61
C TYR A 17 5.58 -24.64 -32.19
N LEU A 18 5.66 -23.66 -33.10
CA LEU A 18 6.17 -22.33 -32.78
C LEU A 18 5.21 -21.56 -31.85
N ASN A 19 3.89 -21.65 -32.08
CA ASN A 19 2.89 -21.05 -31.19
C ASN A 19 2.87 -21.69 -29.81
N GLU A 20 3.05 -23.00 -29.72
CA GLU A 20 3.15 -23.72 -28.43
C GLU A 20 4.40 -23.27 -27.65
N ALA A 21 5.54 -23.15 -28.34
CA ALA A 21 6.79 -22.69 -27.73
C ALA A 21 6.73 -21.24 -27.23
N ASP A 22 6.06 -20.34 -27.96
CA ASP A 22 5.87 -18.94 -27.55
C ASP A 22 4.88 -18.82 -26.38
N ASN A 23 3.84 -19.64 -26.35
CA ASN A 23 2.92 -19.74 -25.20
C ASN A 23 3.62 -20.25 -23.92
N LEU A 24 4.55 -21.21 -24.05
CA LEU A 24 5.34 -21.71 -22.93
C LEU A 24 6.37 -20.66 -22.43
N SER A 25 7.03 -19.96 -23.35
CA SER A 25 7.94 -18.84 -23.06
C SER A 25 7.23 -17.70 -22.31
N SER A 26 6.09 -17.24 -22.83
CA SER A 26 5.32 -16.14 -22.22
C SER A 26 4.75 -16.50 -20.84
N ASN A 27 4.29 -17.75 -20.65
CA ASN A 27 3.83 -18.23 -19.35
C ASN A 27 4.97 -18.33 -18.32
N SER A 28 6.16 -18.78 -18.72
CA SER A 28 7.31 -18.88 -17.81
C SER A 28 7.80 -17.49 -17.34
N ALA A 29 7.78 -16.50 -18.24
CA ALA A 29 8.09 -15.10 -17.92
C ALA A 29 7.05 -14.47 -16.98
N GLY A 30 5.76 -14.82 -17.15
CA GLY A 30 4.68 -14.42 -16.25
C GLY A 30 4.80 -15.02 -14.84
N PHE A 31 5.21 -16.29 -14.74
CA PHE A 31 5.35 -16.99 -13.46
C PHE A 31 6.51 -16.46 -12.62
N SER A 32 7.67 -16.19 -13.23
CA SER A 32 8.82 -15.59 -12.55
C SER A 32 8.51 -14.19 -11.98
N ARG A 33 7.74 -13.38 -12.72
CA ARG A 33 7.33 -12.03 -12.26
C ARG A 33 6.36 -12.09 -11.08
N ARG A 34 5.38 -13.01 -11.12
CA ARG A 34 4.40 -13.19 -10.02
C ARG A 34 5.04 -13.72 -8.74
N HIS A 35 6.07 -14.57 -8.87
CA HIS A 35 6.79 -15.13 -7.71
C HIS A 35 7.65 -14.08 -6.99
N LYS A 36 8.39 -13.22 -7.72
CA LYS A 36 9.17 -12.12 -7.14
C LYS A 36 8.29 -11.12 -6.37
N GLU A 37 7.05 -10.96 -6.79
CA GLU A 37 6.06 -10.11 -6.12
C GLU A 37 5.53 -10.71 -4.82
N GLY A 38 5.30 -12.03 -4.79
CA GLY A 38 4.94 -12.75 -3.58
C GLY A 38 6.03 -12.65 -2.50
N ILE A 39 7.29 -12.72 -2.92
CA ILE A 39 8.44 -12.58 -2.01
C ILE A 39 8.49 -11.17 -1.41
N LEU A 40 8.35 -10.10 -2.21
CA LEU A 40 8.34 -8.73 -1.68
C LEU A 40 7.14 -8.48 -0.75
N SER A 41 5.98 -9.05 -1.07
CA SER A 41 4.80 -8.97 -0.20
C SER A 41 5.03 -9.70 1.12
N ALA A 42 5.60 -10.91 1.07
CA ALA A 42 5.93 -11.70 2.26
C ALA A 42 6.99 -10.99 3.12
N VAL A 43 8.02 -10.41 2.52
CA VAL A 43 9.03 -9.60 3.22
C VAL A 43 8.39 -8.38 3.88
N SER A 44 7.47 -7.70 3.19
CA SER A 44 6.76 -6.55 3.79
C SER A 44 5.87 -6.94 4.96
N LEU A 45 5.22 -8.10 4.87
CA LEU A 45 4.39 -8.65 5.95
C LEU A 45 5.27 -9.05 7.14
N GLY A 46 6.41 -9.70 6.89
CA GLY A 46 7.38 -10.06 7.92
C GLY A 46 7.93 -8.82 8.63
N PHE A 47 8.34 -7.79 7.89
CA PHE A 47 8.80 -6.54 8.47
C PHE A 47 7.71 -5.85 9.30
N PHE A 48 6.46 -5.87 8.83
CA PHE A 48 5.33 -5.36 9.59
C PHE A 48 5.18 -6.07 10.94
N LEU A 49 5.21 -7.40 10.95
CA LEU A 49 5.13 -8.21 12.17
C LEU A 49 6.29 -7.95 13.13
N VAL A 50 7.52 -7.88 12.61
CA VAL A 50 8.70 -7.56 13.41
C VAL A 50 8.61 -6.15 13.98
N LEU A 51 8.15 -5.18 13.20
CA LEU A 51 7.98 -3.80 13.65
C LEU A 51 6.94 -3.71 14.77
N VAL A 52 5.78 -4.35 14.59
CA VAL A 52 4.74 -4.40 15.64
C VAL A 52 5.28 -5.09 16.89
N GLY A 53 5.93 -6.26 16.75
CA GLY A 53 6.53 -6.97 17.88
C GLY A 53 7.58 -6.13 18.60
N MET A 54 8.44 -5.43 17.85
CA MET A 54 9.46 -4.54 18.41
C MET A 54 8.85 -3.40 19.21
N LEU A 55 7.77 -2.79 18.75
CA LEU A 55 7.08 -1.73 19.50
C LEU A 55 6.49 -2.24 20.82
N PHE A 56 5.95 -3.46 20.84
CA PHE A 56 5.44 -4.09 22.07
C PHE A 56 6.57 -4.43 23.05
N VAL A 57 7.73 -4.86 22.55
CA VAL A 57 8.91 -5.15 23.40
C VAL A 57 9.53 -3.86 23.95
N CYS A 58 9.64 -2.81 23.12
CA CYS A 58 10.18 -1.52 23.55
C CYS A 58 9.25 -0.77 24.51
N ASN A 59 7.93 -0.99 24.41
CA ASN A 59 6.93 -0.33 25.23
C ASN A 59 6.06 -1.40 25.92
N PRO A 60 6.54 -2.00 27.03
CA PRO A 60 5.82 -3.09 27.70
C PRO A 60 4.45 -2.67 28.26
N ASP A 61 4.27 -1.38 28.56
CA ASP A 61 3.00 -0.82 29.06
C ASP A 61 2.01 -0.50 27.94
N LEU A 62 2.42 -0.60 26.67
CA LEU A 62 1.58 -0.31 25.51
C LEU A 62 0.28 -1.12 25.48
N PRO A 63 0.26 -2.45 25.72
CA PRO A 63 -0.96 -3.23 25.66
C PRO A 63 -1.98 -2.80 26.72
N ALA A 64 -1.50 -2.54 27.95
CA ALA A 64 -2.36 -2.05 29.04
C ALA A 64 -2.93 -0.67 28.71
N ASN A 65 -2.08 0.25 28.25
CA ASN A 65 -2.50 1.60 27.86
C ASN A 65 -3.49 1.61 26.68
N ILE A 66 -3.39 0.66 25.73
CA ILE A 66 -4.36 0.50 24.64
C ILE A 66 -5.71 0.04 25.18
N ILE A 67 -5.71 -0.94 26.10
CA ILE A 67 -6.94 -1.43 26.73
C ILE A 67 -7.62 -0.30 27.52
N ASP A 68 -6.84 0.43 28.32
CA ASP A 68 -7.34 1.55 29.09
C ASP A 68 -7.85 2.70 28.20
N PHE A 69 -7.17 2.96 27.08
CA PHE A 69 -7.62 3.92 26.08
C PHE A 69 -8.98 3.52 25.50
N VAL A 70 -9.15 2.27 25.09
CA VAL A 70 -10.42 1.76 24.54
C VAL A 70 -11.54 1.76 25.58
N ASN A 71 -11.21 1.52 26.85
CA ASN A 71 -12.19 1.58 27.94
C ASN A 71 -12.54 3.01 28.37
N SER A 72 -11.72 4.01 28.00
CA SER A 72 -11.91 5.42 28.36
C SER A 72 -12.88 6.19 27.45
N PHE A 73 -13.42 5.53 26.42
CA PHE A 73 -14.35 6.18 25.50
C PHE A 73 -15.68 6.47 26.19
N GLU A 74 -15.98 7.76 26.31
CA GLU A 74 -17.27 8.26 26.78
C GLU A 74 -17.97 9.00 25.63
N LEU A 75 -19.31 8.97 25.62
CA LEU A 75 -20.10 9.72 24.65
C LEU A 75 -20.06 11.21 25.01
N LYS A 76 -19.30 12.00 24.26
CA LYS A 76 -19.33 13.47 24.39
C LYS A 76 -20.38 14.06 23.45
N THR A 77 -21.28 14.85 24.01
CA THR A 77 -22.27 15.60 23.25
C THR A 77 -21.61 16.83 22.61
N VAL A 78 -21.60 16.87 21.28
CA VAL A 78 -21.13 18.07 20.56
C VAL A 78 -22.29 19.07 20.52
N THR A 79 -22.17 20.13 21.34
CA THR A 79 -23.21 21.13 21.64
C THR A 79 -23.87 21.76 20.40
N ARG A 80 -23.20 21.73 19.24
CA ARG A 80 -23.70 22.34 17.99
C ARG A 80 -24.66 21.46 17.19
N LEU A 81 -24.63 20.14 17.39
CA LEU A 81 -25.36 19.19 16.54
C LEU A 81 -26.28 18.24 17.34
N ASN A 82 -26.32 18.36 18.67
CA ASN A 82 -27.01 17.41 19.57
C ASN A 82 -26.68 15.95 19.26
N MET A 83 -25.47 15.71 18.75
CA MET A 83 -24.98 14.39 18.38
C MET A 83 -23.92 13.96 19.38
N SER A 84 -24.13 12.81 20.01
CA SER A 84 -23.19 12.21 20.94
C SER A 84 -22.21 11.35 20.18
N LEU A 85 -20.93 11.72 20.23
CA LEU A 85 -19.86 11.00 19.56
C LEU A 85 -18.91 10.41 20.62
N PRO A 86 -18.42 9.17 20.43
CA PRO A 86 -17.46 8.58 21.35
C PRO A 86 -16.13 9.33 21.27
N ALA A 87 -15.69 9.85 22.41
CA ALA A 87 -14.39 10.50 22.58
C ALA A 87 -13.73 10.01 23.87
N PRO A 88 -12.40 9.87 23.89
CA PRO A 88 -11.68 9.56 25.11
C PRO A 88 -11.89 10.68 26.14
N LYS A 89 -12.05 10.28 27.41
CA LYS A 89 -12.30 11.19 28.54
C LYS A 89 -11.20 12.26 28.67
N ASP A 90 -9.94 11.81 28.64
CA ASP A 90 -8.73 12.63 28.69
C ASP A 90 -7.71 12.15 27.65
N PRO A 91 -7.64 12.79 26.47
CA PRO A 91 -6.72 12.37 25.42
C PRO A 91 -5.24 12.45 25.83
N ARG A 92 -4.90 13.36 26.76
CA ARG A 92 -3.52 13.59 27.22
C ARG A 92 -2.94 12.42 28.02
N LEU A 93 -3.77 11.63 28.68
CA LEU A 93 -3.31 10.48 29.47
C LEU A 93 -2.77 9.35 28.58
N TYR A 94 -3.18 9.30 27.31
CA TYR A 94 -2.81 8.24 26.37
C TYR A 94 -1.77 8.69 25.35
N LEU A 95 -0.99 9.73 25.67
CA LEU A 95 0.05 10.28 24.79
C LEU A 95 1.06 9.22 24.34
N MET A 96 1.37 8.27 25.21
CA MET A 96 2.26 7.14 24.89
C MET A 96 1.73 6.28 23.73
N VAL A 97 0.42 6.07 23.66
CA VAL A 97 -0.22 5.32 22.56
C VAL A 97 -0.10 6.10 21.25
N TYR A 98 -0.33 7.42 21.30
CA TYR A 98 -0.22 8.30 20.13
C TYR A 98 1.20 8.41 19.61
N GLN A 99 2.19 8.59 20.50
CA GLN A 99 3.60 8.65 20.13
C GLN A 99 4.10 7.32 19.55
N THR A 100 3.66 6.19 20.11
CA THR A 100 4.01 4.88 19.55
C THR A 100 3.39 4.67 18.16
N ALA A 101 2.14 5.11 17.97
CA ALA A 101 1.49 5.10 16.66
C ALA A 101 2.17 6.02 15.64
N GLU A 102 2.67 7.20 16.07
CA GLU A 102 3.46 8.11 15.24
C GLU A 102 4.76 7.43 14.77
N GLN A 103 5.53 6.88 15.71
CA GLN A 103 6.79 6.18 15.42
C GLN A 103 6.55 5.01 14.46
N PHE A 104 5.49 4.24 14.68
CA PHE A 104 5.07 3.18 13.78
C PHE A 104 4.84 3.70 12.36
N CYS A 105 4.04 4.77 12.21
CA CYS A 105 3.73 5.35 10.90
C CYS A 105 5.00 5.83 10.18
N ILE A 106 5.92 6.48 10.90
CA ILE A 106 7.18 6.99 10.33
C ILE A 106 8.05 5.83 9.84
N VAL A 107 8.33 4.84 10.69
CA VAL A 107 9.20 3.71 10.32
C VAL A 107 8.59 2.92 9.16
N TRP A 108 7.28 2.71 9.19
CA TRP A 108 6.56 2.03 8.11
C TRP A 108 6.57 2.84 6.80
N ALA A 109 6.39 4.17 6.86
CA ALA A 109 6.48 5.04 5.68
C ALA A 109 7.89 4.99 5.05
N VAL A 110 8.94 5.07 5.87
CA VAL A 110 10.34 4.94 5.40
C VAL A 110 10.59 3.58 4.76
N PHE A 111 10.09 2.51 5.35
CA PHE A 111 10.19 1.17 4.79
C PHE A 111 9.46 1.04 3.44
N LEU A 112 8.27 1.63 3.31
CA LEU A 112 7.53 1.68 2.04
C LEU A 112 8.32 2.43 0.95
N VAL A 113 9.00 3.53 1.30
CA VAL A 113 9.90 4.26 0.40
C VAL A 113 11.09 3.39 0.00
N ALA A 114 11.69 2.65 0.93
CA ALA A 114 12.79 1.72 0.62
C ALA A 114 12.34 0.61 -0.35
N ILE A 115 11.17 0.00 -0.13
CA ILE A 115 10.61 -0.98 -1.08
C ILE A 115 10.33 -0.34 -2.44
N LEU A 116 9.82 0.89 -2.47
CA LEU A 116 9.55 1.60 -3.71
C LEU A 116 10.85 1.84 -4.50
N GLY A 117 11.93 2.24 -3.82
CA GLY A 117 13.27 2.36 -4.40
C GLY A 117 13.79 1.03 -4.95
N LEU A 118 13.64 -0.05 -4.18
CA LEU A 118 14.04 -1.39 -4.60
C LEU A 118 13.27 -1.84 -5.86
N LYS A 119 11.96 -1.58 -5.91
CA LYS A 119 11.13 -1.83 -7.10
C LYS A 119 11.50 -0.99 -8.31
N PHE A 120 12.05 0.21 -8.10
CA PHE A 120 12.58 1.04 -9.17
C PHE A 120 13.83 0.38 -9.78
N MET A 121 14.73 -0.14 -8.95
CA MET A 121 15.93 -0.87 -9.40
C MET A 121 15.58 -2.16 -10.15
N PHE A 122 14.55 -2.90 -9.73
CA PHE A 122 14.16 -4.16 -10.38
C PHE A 122 13.21 -4.01 -11.59
N GLY A 123 12.93 -2.80 -12.08
CA GLY A 123 12.17 -2.60 -13.32
C GLY A 123 10.69 -3.02 -13.27
N SER A 124 10.02 -2.86 -12.13
CA SER A 124 8.61 -3.28 -11.95
C SER A 124 7.59 -2.37 -12.67
N HIS A 125 6.43 -2.93 -13.07
CA HIS A 125 5.37 -2.27 -13.85
C HIS A 125 4.75 -1.03 -13.16
N ALA A 126 4.48 0.02 -13.94
CA ALA A 126 3.95 1.32 -13.50
C ALA A 126 2.67 1.23 -12.65
N ARG A 127 1.75 0.30 -12.95
CA ARG A 127 0.49 0.12 -12.19
C ARG A 127 0.73 -0.17 -10.70
N ARG A 128 1.80 -0.90 -10.37
CA ARG A 128 2.15 -1.25 -8.97
C ARG A 128 3.03 -0.21 -8.28
N LYS A 129 3.65 0.70 -9.04
CA LYS A 129 4.31 1.90 -8.48
C LYS A 129 3.26 2.88 -7.95
N ALA A 130 2.11 2.97 -8.63
CA ALA A 130 0.96 3.79 -8.23
C ALA A 130 0.44 3.43 -6.83
N ASP A 131 0.22 2.14 -6.58
CA ASP A 131 -0.33 1.65 -5.31
C ASP A 131 0.58 1.96 -4.12
N GLN A 132 1.89 1.80 -4.30
CA GLN A 132 2.86 2.13 -3.26
C GLN A 132 3.02 3.63 -3.04
N LEU A 133 2.98 4.46 -4.08
CA LEU A 133 3.03 5.91 -3.93
C LEU A 133 1.87 6.43 -3.08
N GLY A 134 0.64 5.98 -3.35
CA GLY A 134 -0.50 6.38 -2.52
C GLY A 134 -0.41 5.85 -1.09
N ASN A 135 0.16 4.66 -0.87
CA ASN A 135 0.43 4.18 0.49
C ASN A 135 1.47 5.05 1.21
N VAL A 136 2.56 5.44 0.55
CA VAL A 136 3.59 6.31 1.15
C VAL A 136 2.97 7.64 1.56
N VAL A 137 2.23 8.30 0.67
CA VAL A 137 1.55 9.58 0.96
C VAL A 137 0.58 9.43 2.12
N PHE A 138 -0.22 8.36 2.15
CA PHE A 138 -1.12 8.07 3.25
C PHE A 138 -0.38 7.91 4.58
N TRP A 139 0.65 7.07 4.65
CA TRP A 139 1.37 6.80 5.90
C TRP A 139 2.17 8.00 6.39
N PHE A 140 2.75 8.78 5.48
CA PHE A 140 3.46 10.02 5.83
C PHE A 140 2.49 11.11 6.32
N GLY A 141 1.35 11.26 5.65
CA GLY A 141 0.29 12.15 6.10
C GLY A 141 -0.31 11.70 7.44
N ALA A 142 -0.47 10.39 7.66
CA ALA A 142 -0.99 9.85 8.91
C ALA A 142 -0.02 10.14 10.07
N ALA A 143 1.29 9.96 9.86
CA ALA A 143 2.30 10.35 10.85
C ALA A 143 2.19 11.83 11.22
N TYR A 144 2.09 12.71 10.21
CA TYR A 144 1.91 14.15 10.43
C TYR A 144 0.62 14.48 11.20
N LEU A 145 -0.50 13.84 10.86
CA LEU A 145 -1.78 14.05 11.56
C LEU A 145 -1.75 13.55 13.00
N VAL A 146 -1.12 12.40 13.26
CA VAL A 146 -0.96 11.88 14.63
C VAL A 146 -0.13 12.86 15.46
N HIS A 147 0.98 13.35 14.94
CA HIS A 147 1.81 14.33 15.64
C HIS A 147 1.08 15.66 15.85
N SER A 148 0.48 16.22 14.80
CA SER A 148 -0.13 17.55 14.86
C SER A 148 -1.42 17.57 15.67
N LEU A 149 -2.28 16.55 15.54
CA LEU A 149 -3.64 16.59 16.09
C LEU A 149 -3.81 15.73 17.35
N LEU A 150 -3.07 14.63 17.46
CA LEU A 150 -3.16 13.74 18.63
C LEU A 150 -2.12 14.09 19.69
N VAL A 151 -0.89 14.42 19.29
CA VAL A 151 0.20 14.75 20.23
C VAL A 151 0.15 16.22 20.64
N ASN A 152 0.00 17.16 19.70
CA ASN A 152 0.05 18.60 20.00
C ASN A 152 -1.29 19.20 20.46
N THR A 153 -2.39 18.98 19.73
CA THR A 153 -3.67 19.67 20.02
C THR A 153 -4.69 18.80 20.74
N THR A 154 -4.50 17.47 20.77
CA THR A 154 -5.45 16.49 21.33
C THR A 154 -6.87 16.58 20.74
N GLU A 155 -6.99 17.03 19.49
CA GLU A 155 -8.25 17.24 18.79
C GLU A 155 -8.72 15.95 18.10
N TRP A 156 -9.33 15.07 18.91
CA TRP A 156 -9.80 13.76 18.50
C TRP A 156 -10.71 13.77 17.24
N PHE A 157 -11.69 14.67 17.18
CA PHE A 157 -12.63 14.72 16.06
C PHE A 157 -12.01 15.30 14.78
N GLU A 158 -11.12 16.27 14.94
CA GLU A 158 -10.39 16.86 13.83
C GLU A 158 -9.43 15.85 13.21
N PHE A 159 -8.78 15.04 14.05
CA PHE A 159 -7.94 13.93 13.61
C PHE A 159 -8.66 12.96 12.68
N TRP A 160 -9.85 12.48 13.06
CA TRP A 160 -10.61 11.55 12.21
C TRP A 160 -11.08 12.20 10.90
N THR A 161 -11.47 13.47 10.97
CA THR A 161 -11.88 14.23 9.79
C THR A 161 -10.72 14.40 8.81
N ALA A 162 -9.56 14.84 9.31
CA ALA A 162 -8.34 14.97 8.53
C ALA A 162 -7.86 13.62 7.98
N THR A 163 -8.01 12.53 8.75
CA THR A 163 -7.67 11.17 8.30
C THR A 163 -8.54 10.73 7.12
N ILE A 164 -9.86 10.97 7.18
CA ILE A 164 -10.77 10.65 6.06
C ILE A 164 -10.40 11.46 4.81
N ILE A 165 -10.12 12.76 4.98
CA ILE A 165 -9.67 13.62 3.88
C ILE A 165 -8.37 13.07 3.27
N LEU A 166 -7.41 12.68 4.11
CA LEU A 166 -6.13 12.14 3.68
C LEU A 166 -6.28 10.81 2.91
N ILE A 167 -7.21 9.95 3.31
CA ILE A 167 -7.57 8.74 2.54
C ILE A 167 -8.06 9.15 1.14
N GLY A 168 -8.94 10.15 1.06
CA GLY A 168 -9.42 10.69 -0.22
C GLY A 168 -8.28 11.22 -1.11
N VAL A 169 -7.39 12.03 -0.54
CA VAL A 169 -6.20 12.56 -1.25
C VAL A 169 -5.31 11.41 -1.75
N SER A 170 -5.10 10.39 -0.93
CA SER A 170 -4.28 9.23 -1.29
C SER A 170 -4.88 8.45 -2.46
N LEU A 171 -6.22 8.32 -2.51
CA LEU A 171 -6.93 7.72 -3.64
C LEU A 171 -6.80 8.56 -4.91
N LEU A 172 -6.89 9.89 -4.80
CA LEU A 172 -6.70 10.80 -5.95
C LEU A 172 -5.29 10.68 -6.54
N VAL A 173 -4.25 10.67 -5.71
CA VAL A 173 -2.86 10.48 -6.15
C VAL A 173 -2.69 9.16 -6.91
N ARG A 174 -3.27 8.06 -6.40
CA ARG A 174 -3.27 6.76 -7.10
C ARG A 174 -3.98 6.84 -8.45
N GLY A 175 -5.16 7.46 -8.48
CA GLY A 175 -5.96 7.62 -9.69
C GLY A 175 -5.21 8.39 -10.79
N ILE A 176 -4.62 9.54 -10.45
CA ILE A 176 -3.84 10.36 -11.38
C ILE A 176 -2.67 9.56 -11.95
N PHE A 177 -1.93 8.85 -11.11
CA PHE A 177 -0.79 8.06 -11.56
C PHE A 177 -1.21 6.91 -12.50
N LEU A 178 -2.33 6.23 -12.22
CA LEU A 178 -2.87 5.20 -13.08
C LEU A 178 -3.25 5.73 -14.46
N ILE A 179 -3.84 6.93 -14.53
CA ILE A 179 -4.20 7.59 -15.79
C ILE A 179 -2.93 7.91 -16.61
N ILE A 180 -1.91 8.48 -15.96
CA ILE A 180 -0.63 8.79 -16.62
C ILE A 180 0.04 7.52 -17.15
N ALA A 181 0.06 6.46 -16.34
CA ALA A 181 0.64 5.18 -16.72
C ALA A 181 -0.11 4.49 -17.86
N TRP A 182 -1.45 4.62 -17.91
CA TRP A 182 -2.26 4.12 -19.01
C TRP A 182 -1.99 4.89 -20.32
N LYS A 183 -1.95 6.23 -20.25
CA LYS A 183 -1.68 7.10 -21.40
C LYS A 183 -0.31 6.84 -22.03
N THR A 184 0.72 6.65 -21.22
CA THR A 184 2.08 6.34 -21.73
C THR A 184 2.19 4.97 -22.38
N ARG A 185 1.33 4.01 -22.01
CA ARG A 185 1.32 2.68 -22.63
C ARG A 185 0.63 2.69 -24.00
N MET A 186 -0.42 3.51 -24.20
CA MET A 186 -1.07 3.66 -25.50
C MET A 186 -0.20 4.35 -26.54
N ASN A 187 0.52 5.43 -26.17
CA ASN A 187 1.39 6.12 -27.13
C ASN A 187 2.49 5.20 -27.70
N ARG A 188 2.99 4.24 -26.92
CA ARG A 188 4.00 3.27 -27.38
C ARG A 188 3.48 2.18 -28.32
N GLY A 189 2.17 2.07 -28.51
CA GLY A 189 1.56 1.09 -29.43
C GLY A 189 1.26 1.63 -30.83
N MET A 190 1.49 2.92 -31.08
CA MET A 190 1.21 3.58 -32.38
C MET A 190 2.48 3.90 -33.18
N ASP A 191 3.66 3.59 -32.63
CA ASP A 191 4.97 3.80 -33.26
C ASP A 191 5.55 2.50 -33.89
N VAL A 192 4.71 1.47 -34.11
CA VAL A 192 5.09 0.19 -34.72
C VAL A 192 4.28 -0.07 -35.98
#